data_AF-A0A957KUR2-F1
#
_entry.id   AF-A0A957KUR2-F1
#
_cell.length_a   1.000
_cell.length_b   1.000
_cell.length_c   1.000
_cell.angle_alpha   90.00
_cell.angle_beta   90.00
_cell.angle_gamma   90.00
#
_symmetry.space_group_name_H-M   'P 1'
#
loop_
_entity.id
_entity.type
_entity.pdbx_description
1 polymer ?
#
loop_
_entity_poly.entity_id
_entity_poly.type
_entity_poly.pdbx_seq_one_letter_code
_entity_poly.pdbx_strand_id
1 'polypeptide(L)'
;METFYDGYVINAILDACYKSAESKRWEPVELFEWRATEAAASIRTEPELRDGMALVKEELMHGNKLKQILCDQKTGKIIERIVEL
;
A
#
# COMPACT_ATOMS: atom_id res chain seq x y z
N MET A 1 11.27 -14.22 -10.08
CA MET A 1 10.09 -13.51 -9.56
C MET A 1 10.59 -12.20 -8.99
N GLU A 2 10.04 -11.08 -9.43
CA GLU A 2 10.37 -9.76 -8.91
C GLU A 2 9.89 -9.62 -7.46
N THR A 3 10.62 -8.87 -6.66
CA THR A 3 10.36 -8.59 -5.25
C THR A 3 10.19 -7.09 -5.02
N PHE A 4 9.63 -6.71 -3.87
CA PHE A 4 9.55 -5.31 -3.46
C PHE A 4 10.94 -4.64 -3.41
N TYR A 5 11.99 -5.42 -3.11
CA TYR A 5 13.35 -4.89 -3.06
C TYR A 5 13.86 -4.45 -4.44
N ASP A 6 13.47 -5.15 -5.51
CA ASP A 6 13.86 -4.77 -6.88
C ASP A 6 13.28 -3.37 -7.23
N GLY A 7 12.02 -3.14 -6.88
CA GLY A 7 11.39 -1.82 -7.04
C GLY A 7 12.05 -0.73 -6.19
N TYR A 8 12.46 -1.05 -4.96
CA TYR A 8 13.21 -0.12 -4.10
C TYR A 8 14.55 0.30 -4.74
N VAL A 9 15.29 -0.66 -5.30
CA VAL A 9 16.57 -0.37 -5.99
C VAL A 9 16.36 0.56 -7.18
N ILE A 10 15.32 0.32 -7.99
CA ILE A 10 15.00 1.21 -9.12
C ILE A 10 14.68 2.63 -8.64
N ASN A 11 13.91 2.78 -7.56
CA ASN A 11 13.62 4.11 -6.99
C ASN A 11 14.90 4.83 -6.52
N ALA A 12 15.81 4.14 -5.85
CA ALA A 12 17.08 4.73 -5.41
C ALA A 12 17.97 5.17 -6.60
N ILE A 13 17.95 4.41 -7.71
CA ILE A 13 18.63 4.80 -8.95
C ILE A 13 17.98 6.06 -9.53
N LEU A 14 16.65 6.12 -9.59
CA LEU A 14 15.93 7.30 -10.09
C LEU A 14 16.26 8.54 -9.25
N ASP A 15 16.31 8.42 -7.92
CA ASP A 15 16.70 9.51 -7.03
C ASP A 15 18.11 10.03 -7.33
N ALA A 16 19.08 9.13 -7.53
CA ALA A 16 20.44 9.50 -7.92
C ALA A 16 20.48 10.18 -9.31
N CYS A 17 19.65 9.73 -10.26
CA CYS A 17 19.52 10.38 -11.56
C CYS A 17 18.97 11.80 -11.45
N TYR A 18 17.92 12.03 -10.65
CA TYR A 18 17.37 13.36 -10.42
C TYR A 18 18.38 14.28 -9.73
N LYS A 19 19.05 13.80 -8.68
CA LYS A 19 20.13 14.56 -8.01
C LYS A 19 21.27 14.90 -8.98
N SER A 20 21.68 13.96 -9.82
CA SER A 20 22.73 14.18 -10.83
C SER A 20 22.32 15.21 -11.89
N ALA A 21 21.05 15.19 -12.30
CA ALA A 21 20.51 16.14 -13.26
C ALA A 21 20.51 17.57 -12.70
N GLU A 22 20.24 17.73 -11.41
CA GLU A 22 20.30 19.01 -10.69
C GLU A 22 21.74 19.46 -10.45
N SER A 23 22.59 18.59 -9.92
CA SER A 23 23.95 18.92 -9.48
C SER A 23 24.98 18.99 -10.61
N LYS A 24 24.66 18.43 -11.78
CA LYS A 24 25.53 18.25 -12.95
C LYS A 24 26.79 17.42 -12.65
N ARG A 25 26.71 16.53 -11.66
CA ARG A 25 27.78 15.60 -11.27
C ARG A 25 27.23 14.18 -11.19
N TRP A 26 28.13 13.22 -11.10
CA TRP A 26 27.76 11.84 -10.74
C TRP A 26 27.40 11.80 -9.26
N GLU A 27 26.12 11.58 -8.97
CA GLU A 27 25.64 11.37 -7.60
C GLU A 27 25.57 9.87 -7.29
N PRO A 28 25.96 9.44 -6.08
CA PRO A 28 25.92 8.03 -5.71
C PRO A 28 24.47 7.53 -5.58
N VAL A 29 24.27 6.25 -5.87
CA VAL A 29 23.02 5.55 -5.55
C VAL A 29 23.03 5.18 -4.07
N GLU A 30 22.18 5.82 -3.29
CA GLU A 30 22.08 5.59 -1.84
C GLU A 30 21.07 4.49 -1.56
N LEU A 31 21.56 3.34 -1.11
CA LEU A 31 20.72 2.25 -0.61
C LEU A 31 20.78 2.24 0.92
N PHE A 32 19.63 2.39 1.55
CA PHE A 32 19.49 2.22 2.99
C PHE A 32 19.16 0.74 3.27
N GLU A 33 19.93 0.10 4.14
CA GLU A 33 19.63 -1.27 4.56
C GLU A 33 18.48 -1.27 5.57
N TRP A 34 17.26 -1.28 5.05
CA TRP A 34 16.02 -1.34 5.83
C TRP A 34 15.43 -2.75 5.91
N ARG A 35 15.94 -3.69 5.11
CA ARG A 35 15.46 -5.06 5.12
C ARG A 35 15.76 -5.69 6.47
N ALA A 36 14.70 -6.10 7.16
CA ALA A 36 14.85 -6.88 8.36
C ALA A 36 15.57 -8.20 8.04
N THR A 37 16.51 -8.60 8.91
CA THR A 37 17.26 -9.86 8.79
C THR A 37 16.33 -11.07 8.93
N GLU A 38 15.19 -10.88 9.58
CA GLU A 38 14.12 -11.84 9.73
C GLU A 38 12.80 -11.25 9.23
N ALA A 39 11.96 -12.07 8.62
CA ALA A 39 10.63 -11.65 8.25
C ALA A 39 9.83 -11.30 9.52
N ALA A 40 9.32 -10.08 9.60
CA ALA A 40 8.42 -9.71 10.68
C ALA A 40 7.22 -10.68 10.72
N ALA A 41 6.83 -11.08 11.93
CA ALA A 41 5.61 -11.86 12.11
C ALA A 41 4.45 -11.11 11.44
N SER A 42 3.64 -11.85 10.67
CA SER A 42 2.48 -11.24 10.00
C SER A 42 1.55 -10.67 11.06
N ILE A 43 1.45 -9.34 11.11
CA ILE A 43 0.47 -8.64 11.93
C ILE A 43 -0.86 -8.77 11.21
N ARG A 44 -1.57 -9.88 11.45
CA ARG A 44 -2.97 -10.03 11.03
C ARG A 44 -3.85 -9.41 12.10
N THR A 45 -4.27 -8.18 11.87
CA THR A 45 -5.43 -7.63 12.56
C THR A 45 -6.68 -8.33 12.03
N GLU A 46 -7.54 -8.81 12.92
CA GLU A 46 -8.85 -9.30 12.52
C GLU A 46 -9.60 -8.13 11.87
N PRO A 47 -10.01 -8.26 10.60
CA PRO A 47 -10.66 -7.17 9.90
C PRO A 47 -12.01 -6.90 10.55
N GLU A 48 -12.38 -5.63 10.63
CA GLU A 48 -13.69 -5.23 11.11
C GLU A 48 -14.77 -5.85 10.21
N LEU A 49 -15.80 -6.45 10.80
CA LEU A 49 -16.86 -7.11 10.04
C LEU A 49 -18.09 -6.20 9.91
N ARG A 50 -18.69 -6.20 8.71
CA ARG A 50 -19.97 -5.55 8.39
C ARG A 50 -20.82 -6.55 7.62
N ASP A 51 -21.98 -6.91 8.15
CA ASP A 51 -22.88 -7.92 7.58
C ASP A 51 -22.18 -9.26 7.23
N GLY A 52 -21.22 -9.66 8.06
CA GLY A 52 -20.45 -10.89 7.83
C GLY A 52 -19.37 -10.80 6.75
N MET A 53 -19.09 -9.61 6.21
CA MET A 53 -18.00 -9.33 5.27
C MET A 53 -16.91 -8.48 5.93
N ALA A 54 -15.66 -8.67 5.52
CA ALA A 54 -14.51 -7.90 6.00
C ALA A 54 -14.52 -6.49 5.39
N LEU A 55 -14.49 -5.47 6.23
CA LEU A 55 -14.35 -4.09 5.82
C LEU A 55 -12.93 -3.84 5.32
N VAL A 56 -12.81 -3.48 4.05
CA VAL A 56 -11.52 -3.16 3.42
C VAL A 56 -11.21 -1.68 3.57
N LYS A 57 -12.19 -0.82 3.29
CA LYS A 57 -12.05 0.64 3.32
C LYS A 57 -13.41 1.32 3.41
N GLU A 58 -13.44 2.47 4.08
CA GLU A 58 -14.54 3.42 4.03
C GLU A 58 -14.09 4.74 3.39
N GLU A 59 -15.01 5.40 2.71
CA GLU A 59 -14.79 6.71 2.10
C GLU A 59 -16.00 7.61 2.33
N LEU A 60 -15.78 8.74 2.98
CA LEU A 60 -16.81 9.78 3.11
C LEU A 60 -16.99 10.47 1.76
N MET A 61 -18.21 10.39 1.24
CA MET A 61 -18.64 10.97 -0.02
C MET A 61 -19.41 12.27 0.22
N HIS A 62 -19.52 13.08 -0.83
CA HIS A 62 -20.37 14.27 -0.84
C HIS A 62 -21.82 13.94 -0.44
N GLY A 63 -22.44 14.83 0.34
CA GLY A 63 -23.83 14.70 0.77
C GLY A 63 -24.05 13.70 1.90
N ASN A 64 -23.12 13.60 2.86
CA ASN A 64 -23.19 12.71 4.03
C ASN A 64 -23.43 11.24 3.68
N LYS A 65 -22.77 10.77 2.62
CA LYS A 65 -22.82 9.37 2.21
C LYS A 65 -21.49 8.71 2.56
N LEU A 66 -21.53 7.46 2.98
CA LEU A 66 -20.33 6.67 3.24
C LEU A 66 -20.29 5.51 2.23
N LYS A 67 -19.21 5.44 1.46
CA LYS A 67 -18.93 4.31 0.57
C LYS A 67 -18.12 3.28 1.34
N GLN A 68 -18.68 2.09 1.51
CA GLN A 68 -18.05 0.94 2.15
C GLN A 68 -17.58 -0.04 1.07
N ILE A 69 -16.31 -0.44 1.15
CA ILE A 69 -15.72 -1.48 0.31
C ILE A 69 -15.56 -2.72 1.21
N LEU A 70 -16.27 -3.79 0.86
CA LEU A 70 -16.38 -5.01 1.66
C LEU A 70 -15.82 -6.21 0.87
N CYS A 71 -15.22 -7.16 1.59
CA CYS A 71 -14.68 -8.40 1.04
C CYS A 71 -15.33 -9.62 1.70
N ASP A 72 -15.90 -10.51 0.89
CA ASP A 72 -16.25 -11.85 1.35
C ASP A 72 -14.96 -12.68 1.50
N GLN A 73 -14.60 -13.02 2.73
CA GLN A 73 -13.37 -13.77 3.01
C GLN A 73 -13.39 -15.21 2.51
N LYS A 74 -14.57 -15.79 2.20
CA LYS A 74 -14.68 -17.16 1.68
C LYS A 74 -14.50 -17.19 0.16
N THR A 75 -15.06 -16.20 -0.53
CA THR A 75 -15.08 -16.18 -2.01
C THR A 75 -14.06 -15.22 -2.61
N GLY A 76 -13.51 -14.29 -1.82
CA GLY A 76 -12.64 -13.20 -2.28
C GLY A 76 -13.39 -12.10 -3.04
N LYS A 77 -14.73 -12.15 -3.09
CA LYS A 77 -15.54 -11.18 -3.81
C LYS A 77 -15.53 -9.83 -3.11
N ILE A 78 -15.18 -8.78 -3.85
CA ILE A 78 -15.29 -7.39 -3.40
C ILE A 78 -16.66 -6.83 -3.79
N ILE A 79 -17.34 -6.18 -2.85
CA ILE A 79 -18.56 -5.43 -3.10
C ILE A 79 -18.43 -4.01 -2.58
N GLU A 80 -19.14 -3.09 -3.22
CA GLU A 80 -19.24 -1.70 -2.79
C GLU A 80 -20.69 -1.39 -2.38
N ARG A 81 -20.86 -0.67 -1.27
CA ARG A 81 -22.17 -0.21 -0.81
C ARG A 81 -22.08 1.26 -0.41
N ILE A 82 -23.12 2.03 -0.71
CA ILE A 82 -23.29 3.39 -0.21
C ILE A 82 -24.33 3.37 0.89
N VAL A 83 -24.00 3.93 2.05
CA VAL A 83 -24.91 4.14 3.17
C VAL A 83 -25.03 5.64 3.46
N GLU A 84 -26.21 6.10 3.87
CA GLU A 84 -26.39 7.47 4.35
C GLU A 84 -25.99 7.52 5.83
N LEU A 85 -25.27 8.59 6.21
CA LEU A 85 -24.86 8.87 7.59
C LEU A 85 -25.98 9.57 8.38
#